data_AF-W9VCD9-F1
#
_entry.id   AF-W9VCD9-F1
#
_cell.length_a   1.000
_cell.length_b   1.000
_cell.length_c   1.000
_cell.angle_alpha   90.00
_cell.angle_beta   90.00
_cell.angle_gamma   90.00
#
_symmetry.space_group_name_H-M   'P 1'
#
loop_
_entity.id
_entity.type
_entity.pdbx_description
1 polymer ?
#
loop_
_entity_poly.entity_id
_entity_poly.type
_entity_poly.pdbx_seq_one_letter_code
_entity_poly.pdbx_strand_id
1 'polypeptide(L)'
;MLIDWIARRHDHTGLRRFDHDLSEHFREALSKQVPIAVIMIDVDDFKAFNDRFGHQKGDECLVMIASALQEGLRQQGDRVSRYGGEEFALTLMGTGREDACAWLAQIGSEARVCP
;
A
#
# COMPACT_ATOMS: atom_id res chain seq x y z
N MET A 1 -10.37 -1.74 25.00
CA MET A 1 -9.21 -2.55 25.42
C MET A 1 -9.41 -4.04 25.13
N LEU A 2 -9.65 -4.41 23.87
CA LEU A 2 -9.47 -5.78 23.35
C LEU A 2 -9.40 -5.71 21.81
N ILE A 3 -10.21 -4.83 21.21
CA ILE A 3 -10.18 -4.51 19.77
C ILE A 3 -8.87 -3.79 19.38
N ASP A 4 -8.37 -2.89 20.23
CA ASP A 4 -7.10 -2.17 20.01
C ASP A 4 -5.85 -3.06 20.15
N TRP A 5 -5.99 -4.29 20.65
CA TRP A 5 -4.89 -5.26 20.77
C TRP A 5 -4.77 -6.17 19.53
N ILE A 6 -5.89 -6.44 18.83
CA ILE A 6 -5.90 -7.24 17.60
C ILE A 6 -5.33 -6.43 16.42
N ALA A 7 -5.63 -5.12 16.35
CA ALA A 7 -5.12 -4.24 15.30
C ALA A 7 -3.59 -4.03 15.36
N ARG A 8 -2.96 -4.27 16.52
CA ARG A 8 -1.52 -4.04 16.73
C ARG A 8 -0.63 -5.26 16.40
N ARG A 9 -1.21 -6.43 16.06
CA ARG A 9 -0.46 -7.70 15.93
C ARG A 9 -0.58 -8.48 14.63
N HIS A 10 -1.47 -8.10 13.72
CA HIS A 10 -1.66 -8.82 12.45
C HIS A 10 -1.41 -7.94 11.23
N ASP A 11 -0.49 -6.99 11.32
CA ASP A 11 0.14 -6.55 10.08
C ASP A 11 1.32 -7.46 9.74
N HIS A 12 1.01 -8.55 9.04
CA HIS A 12 2.02 -9.47 8.51
C HIS A 12 2.92 -8.80 7.46
N THR A 13 2.56 -7.62 6.95
CA THR A 13 3.33 -6.88 5.93
C THR A 13 4.40 -5.94 6.51
N GLY A 14 4.31 -5.57 7.80
CA GLY A 14 5.24 -4.63 8.45
C GLY A 14 5.09 -3.16 8.00
N LEU A 15 4.00 -2.82 7.31
CA LEU A 15 3.65 -1.49 6.87
C LEU A 15 3.08 -0.64 8.02
N ARG A 16 3.27 0.67 7.91
CA ARG A 16 2.67 1.63 8.86
C ARG A 16 1.21 1.87 8.50
N ARG A 17 0.44 2.38 9.47
CA ARG A 17 -0.98 2.71 9.30
C ARG A 17 -1.13 3.98 8.46
N PHE A 18 -1.96 3.90 7.43
CA PHE A 18 -2.11 4.95 6.42
C PHE A 18 -2.50 6.34 6.99
N ASP A 19 -3.39 6.39 7.97
CA ASP A 19 -3.87 7.65 8.58
C ASP A 19 -2.74 8.46 9.23
N HIS A 20 -1.80 7.77 9.88
CA HIS A 20 -0.63 8.37 10.49
C HIS A 20 0.34 8.87 9.41
N ASP A 21 0.67 8.03 8.43
CA ASP A 21 1.62 8.38 7.36
C ASP A 21 1.14 9.55 6.52
N LEU A 22 -0.15 9.55 6.12
CA LEU A 22 -0.72 10.58 5.26
C LEU A 22 -0.66 11.96 5.92
N SER A 23 -0.94 12.04 7.22
CA SER A 23 -0.92 13.30 7.97
C SER A 23 0.48 13.90 8.04
N GLU A 24 1.52 13.07 8.15
CA GLU A 24 2.91 13.51 8.09
C GLU A 24 3.31 13.98 6.69
N HIS A 25 2.96 13.20 5.66
CA HIS A 25 3.31 13.48 4.26
C HIS A 25 2.63 14.74 3.76
N PHE A 26 1.36 14.93 4.12
CA PHE A 26 0.62 16.11 3.74
C PHE A 26 1.23 17.38 4.33
N ARG A 27 1.66 17.34 5.60
CA ARG A 27 2.33 18.46 6.26
C ARG A 27 3.68 18.76 5.61
N GLU A 28 4.43 17.73 5.25
CA GLU A 28 5.72 17.88 4.57
C GLU A 28 5.56 18.43 3.15
N ALA A 29 4.60 17.92 2.37
CA ALA A 29 4.28 18.40 1.03
C ALA A 29 3.87 19.88 1.05
N LEU A 30 3.01 20.28 1.99
CA LEU A 30 2.62 21.68 2.17
C LEU A 30 3.82 22.56 2.48
N SER A 31 4.69 22.14 3.40
CA SER A 31 5.90 22.90 3.76
C SER A 31 6.87 23.05 2.60
N LYS A 32 6.96 22.04 1.72
CA LYS A 32 7.85 22.05 0.55
C LYS A 32 7.20 22.63 -0.71
N GLN A 33 5.91 22.97 -0.65
CA GLN A 33 5.11 23.43 -1.79
C GLN A 33 5.15 22.47 -2.99
N VAL A 34 5.13 21.17 -2.71
CA VAL A 34 5.14 20.12 -3.74
C VAL A 34 3.78 19.44 -3.82
N PRO A 35 3.36 18.95 -5.01
CA PRO A 35 2.15 18.17 -5.12
C PRO A 35 2.28 16.84 -4.38
N ILE A 36 1.15 16.29 -3.96
CA ILE A 36 1.04 14.98 -3.33
C ILE A 36 -0.05 14.20 -4.05
N ALA A 37 0.23 12.95 -4.39
CA ALA A 37 -0.75 12.03 -4.95
C ALA A 37 -0.97 10.88 -3.98
N VAL A 38 -2.22 10.43 -3.87
CA VAL A 38 -2.59 9.25 -3.10
C VAL A 38 -3.24 8.25 -4.04
N ILE A 39 -2.77 7.01 -3.98
CA ILE A 39 -3.28 5.90 -4.78
C ILE A 39 -3.80 4.84 -3.83
N MET A 40 -5.03 4.40 -4.06
CA MET A 40 -5.64 3.26 -3.36
C MET A 40 -5.54 2.03 -4.26
N ILE A 41 -5.10 0.92 -3.70
CA ILE A 41 -4.98 -0.38 -4.37
C ILE A 41 -5.77 -1.40 -3.57
N ASP A 42 -6.61 -2.16 -4.25
CA ASP A 42 -7.32 -3.32 -3.72
C ASP A 42 -6.77 -4.59 -4.39
N VAL A 43 -6.69 -5.70 -3.64
CA VAL A 43 -6.23 -6.97 -4.20
C VAL A 43 -7.45 -7.76 -4.66
N ASP A 44 -7.63 -7.82 -5.99
CA ASP A 44 -8.76 -8.50 -6.62
C ASP A 44 -8.89 -9.96 -6.16
N ASP A 45 -10.13 -10.39 -5.89
CA ASP A 45 -10.50 -11.77 -5.55
C ASP A 45 -9.73 -12.39 -4.34
N PHE A 46 -9.19 -11.57 -3.43
CA PHE A 46 -8.38 -12.06 -2.31
C PHE A 46 -9.13 -13.02 -1.39
N LYS A 47 -10.44 -12.82 -1.20
CA LYS A 47 -11.31 -13.77 -0.49
C LYS A 47 -11.31 -15.16 -1.15
N ALA A 48 -11.46 -15.22 -2.48
CA ALA A 48 -11.48 -16.48 -3.21
C ALA A 48 -10.12 -17.18 -3.17
N PHE A 49 -9.03 -16.41 -3.21
CA PHE A 49 -7.68 -16.92 -3.00
C PHE A 49 -7.52 -17.55 -1.61
N ASN A 50 -7.96 -16.86 -0.55
CA ASN A 50 -7.95 -17.37 0.82
C ASN A 50 -8.80 -18.65 0.98
N ASP A 51 -10.00 -18.67 0.38
CA ASP A 51 -10.88 -19.83 0.44
C ASP A 51 -10.25 -21.06 -0.24
N ARG A 52 -9.42 -20.84 -1.26
CA ARG A 52 -8.73 -21.91 -2.02
C ARG A 52 -7.42 -22.38 -1.37
N PHE A 53 -6.60 -21.46 -0.86
CA PHE A 53 -5.23 -21.74 -0.43
C PHE A 53 -5.00 -21.58 1.08
N GLY A 54 -6.00 -21.10 1.81
CA GLY A 54 -5.95 -20.83 3.25
C GLY A 54 -5.30 -19.48 3.59
N HIS A 55 -5.68 -18.94 4.75
CA HIS A 55 -5.24 -17.62 5.22
C HIS A 55 -3.72 -17.46 5.32
N GLN A 56 -2.98 -18.52 5.66
CA GLN A 56 -1.51 -18.45 5.72
C GLN A 56 -0.89 -18.11 4.35
N LYS A 57 -1.44 -18.67 3.26
CA LYS A 57 -1.02 -18.31 1.90
C LYS A 57 -1.49 -16.92 1.51
N GLY A 58 -2.65 -16.48 1.99
CA GLY A 58 -3.09 -15.10 1.86
C GLY A 58 -2.10 -14.12 2.49
N ASP A 59 -1.64 -14.39 3.71
CA ASP A 59 -0.67 -13.53 4.40
C ASP A 59 0.66 -13.47 3.64
N GLU A 60 1.17 -14.61 3.16
CA GLU A 60 2.36 -14.66 2.28
C GLU A 60 2.16 -13.82 1.01
N CYS A 61 0.98 -13.91 0.38
CA CYS A 61 0.61 -13.12 -0.79
C CYS A 61 0.65 -11.61 -0.49
N LEU A 62 0.05 -11.17 0.61
CA LEU A 62 0.06 -9.75 1.01
C LEU A 62 1.47 -9.23 1.29
N VAL A 63 2.35 -10.07 1.86
CA VAL A 63 3.78 -9.73 2.05
C VAL A 63 4.48 -9.54 0.70
N MET A 64 4.24 -10.43 -0.27
CA MET A 64 4.83 -10.30 -1.60
C MET A 64 4.34 -9.04 -2.32
N ILE A 65 3.04 -8.73 -2.22
CA ILE A 65 2.46 -7.51 -2.78
C ILE A 65 3.08 -6.28 -2.13
N ALA A 66 3.19 -6.25 -0.80
CA ALA A 66 3.82 -5.15 -0.09
C ALA A 66 5.28 -4.92 -0.53
N SER A 67 6.07 -5.99 -0.70
CA SER A 67 7.45 -5.90 -1.21
C SER A 67 7.49 -5.32 -2.62
N ALA A 68 6.65 -5.82 -3.53
CA ALA A 68 6.59 -5.35 -4.91
C ALA A 68 6.20 -3.86 -4.99
N LEU A 69 5.22 -3.43 -4.19
CA LEU A 69 4.82 -2.02 -4.10
C LEU A 69 5.95 -1.14 -3.56
N GLN A 70 6.71 -1.62 -2.56
CA GLN A 70 7.85 -0.89 -2.00
C GLN A 70 9.01 -0.79 -2.99
N GLU A 71 9.31 -1.85 -3.73
CA GLU A 71 10.36 -1.86 -4.77
C GLU A 71 10.01 -0.94 -5.95
N GLY A 72 8.71 -0.78 -6.25
CA GLY A 72 8.23 0.13 -7.29
C GLY A 72 8.25 1.62 -6.91
N LEU A 73 8.52 1.97 -5.65
CA LEU A 73 8.63 3.37 -5.22
C LEU A 73 9.87 4.03 -5.84
N ARG A 74 9.73 5.28 -6.28
CA ARG A 74 10.78 5.96 -7.07
C ARG A 74 11.57 6.99 -6.28
N GLN A 75 10.99 7.55 -5.21
CA GLN A 75 11.58 8.69 -4.50
C GLN A 75 11.67 8.48 -2.99
N GLN A 76 12.61 9.19 -2.36
CA GLN A 76 12.92 9.11 -0.92
C GLN A 76 11.80 9.64 0.01
N GLY A 77 10.63 10.00 -0.54
CA GLY A 77 9.44 10.42 0.22
C GLY A 77 8.18 9.67 -0.15
N ASP A 78 8.25 8.68 -1.06
CA ASP A 78 7.10 7.85 -1.37
C ASP A 78 6.91 6.82 -0.24
N ARG A 79 5.65 6.50 0.08
CA ARG A 79 5.31 5.50 1.09
C ARG A 79 4.26 4.53 0.58
N VAL A 80 4.40 3.27 0.96
CA VAL A 80 3.33 2.27 0.96
C VAL A 80 2.85 2.10 2.39
N SER A 81 1.53 2.08 2.58
CA SER A 81 0.86 1.82 3.85
C SER A 81 -0.24 0.79 3.61
N ARG A 82 -0.58 -0.01 4.62
CA ARG A 82 -1.74 -0.90 4.56
C ARG A 82 -2.95 -0.15 5.10
N TYR A 83 -3.99 -0.02 4.27
CA TYR A 83 -5.23 0.68 4.64
C TYR A 83 -6.20 -0.26 5.37
N GLY A 84 -6.37 -1.46 4.81
CA GLY A 84 -7.33 -2.46 5.24
C GLY A 84 -6.79 -3.88 5.07
N GLY A 85 -7.64 -4.90 5.24
CA GLY A 85 -7.24 -6.30 5.18
C GLY A 85 -6.43 -6.64 3.92
N GLU A 86 -6.97 -6.34 2.75
CA GLU A 86 -6.32 -6.55 1.45
C GLU A 86 -6.04 -5.24 0.70
N GLU A 87 -6.36 -4.10 1.31
CA GLU A 87 -6.24 -2.76 0.72
C GLU A 87 -4.91 -2.10 1.09
N PHE A 88 -4.22 -1.57 0.09
CA PHE A 88 -3.00 -0.80 0.23
C PHE A 88 -3.23 0.64 -0.22
N ALA A 89 -2.44 1.55 0.35
CA ALA A 89 -2.42 2.94 -0.03
C ALA A 89 -0.98 3.39 -0.29
N LEU A 90 -0.76 4.11 -1.38
CA LEU A 90 0.49 4.75 -1.68
C LEU A 90 0.35 6.26 -1.56
N THR A 91 1.35 6.88 -0.96
CA THR A 91 1.46 8.33 -0.87
C THR A 91 2.73 8.75 -1.61
N LEU A 92 2.56 9.46 -2.73
CA LEU A 92 3.66 9.87 -3.61
C LEU A 92 3.93 11.37 -3.45
N MET A 93 5.15 11.70 -3.05
CA MET A 93 5.60 13.08 -2.82
C MET A 93 6.10 13.70 -4.12
N GLY A 94 5.82 14.98 -4.35
CA GLY A 94 6.25 15.69 -5.56
C GLY A 94 5.65 15.13 -6.85
N THR A 95 4.59 14.32 -6.75
CA THR A 95 4.01 13.61 -7.88
C THR A 95 2.67 14.23 -8.24
N GLY A 96 2.53 14.67 -9.50
CA GLY A 96 1.28 15.15 -10.07
C GLY A 96 0.37 14.01 -10.50
N ARG A 97 -0.89 14.34 -10.85
CA ARG A 97 -1.89 13.35 -11.31
C ARG A 97 -1.41 12.51 -12.49
N GLU A 98 -0.76 13.11 -13.48
CA GLU A 98 -0.32 12.42 -14.69
C GLU A 98 0.78 11.40 -14.41
N ASP A 99 1.78 11.78 -13.61
CA ASP A 99 2.86 10.89 -13.18
C ASP A 99 2.33 9.73 -12.30
N ALA A 100 1.36 10.02 -11.42
CA ALA A 100 0.71 8.99 -10.61
C ALA A 100 -0.05 7.98 -11.48
N CYS A 101 -0.78 8.45 -12.50
CA CYS A 101 -1.44 7.56 -13.46
C CYS A 101 -0.45 6.72 -14.27
N ALA A 102 0.66 7.31 -14.71
CA ALA A 102 1.70 6.59 -15.44
C ALA A 102 2.38 5.51 -14.56
N TRP A 103 2.61 5.82 -13.29
CA TRP A 103 3.14 4.87 -12.31
C TRP A 103 2.18 3.69 -12.09
N LEU A 104 0.87 3.97 -11.91
CA LEU A 104 -0.17 2.93 -11.79
C LEU A 104 -0.19 1.99 -12.99
N ALA A 105 -0.08 2.53 -14.20
CA ALA A 105 -0.04 1.72 -15.42
C ALA A 105 1.19 0.81 -15.48
N GLN A 106 2.35 1.27 -14.98
CA GLN A 106 3.56 0.46 -14.90
C GLN A 106 3.39 -0.67 -13.88
N ILE A 107 3.02 -0.35 -12.63
CA ILE A 107 3.00 -1.36 -11.58
C ILE A 107 1.86 -2.36 -11.75
N GLY A 108 0.72 -1.94 -12.33
CA GLY A 108 -0.39 -2.84 -12.66
C GLY A 108 -0.04 -3.87 -13.74
N SER A 109 1.03 -3.64 -14.52
CA SER A 109 1.56 -4.65 -15.45
C SER A 109 2.44 -5.69 -14.74
N GLU A 110 3.12 -5.29 -13.67
CA GLU A 110 4.03 -6.12 -12.86
C GLU A 110 3.27 -6.92 -11.78
N ALA A 111 2.15 -6.39 -11.27
CA ALA A 111 1.37 -6.98 -10.18
C ALA A 111 0.47 -8.16 -10.58
N ARG A 112 0.44 -8.58 -11.85
CA ARG A 112 -0.30 -9.77 -12.31
C ARG A 112 0.32 -11.11 -11.86
N VAL A 113 1.35 -11.06 -11.03
CA VAL A 113 2.16 -12.20 -10.61
C VAL A 113 1.73 -12.63 -9.21
N CYS A 114 0.53 -13.18 -9.10
CA CYS A 114 0.21 -14.11 -8.02
C CYS A 114 -0.21 -15.44 -8.65
N PRO A 115 0.37 -16.60 -8.26
CA PRO A 115 0.12 -17.89 -8.91
C PRO A 115 -1.33 -18.38 -8.83
#